data_AF-A0A8K0QG80-F1
#
_entry.id   AF-A0A8K0QG80-F1
#
_cell.length_a   1.000
_cell.length_b   1.000
_cell.length_c   1.000
_cell.angle_alpha   90.00
_cell.angle_beta   90.00
_cell.angle_gamma   90.00
#
_symmetry.space_group_name_H-M   'P 1'
#
loop_
_entity.id
_entity.type
_entity.pdbx_description
1 polymer ?
#
loop_
_entity_poly.entity_id
_entity_poly.type
_entity_poly.pdbx_seq_one_letter_code
_entity_poly.pdbx_strand_id
1 'polypeptide(L)'
;MVKTSQDFILILRGLLDSRPSRGLLGASPTAETPSQILAPPSGLHQSNQGNLSFISSSPIGGFEPLSAPLALISTSIFTQLVSLFELILEYMTTRVGQITTDPIVAVPNLYIGGLSLDNPCTQGMLFSEVIVDLLKKIERSLGIIEVSDGGEVGLLSARQAQVLWSELDGRRAIIPGHAVMRPAHLRTLFGKLAGFFRQLALVS
;
A
#
# COMPACT_ATOMS: atom_id res chain seq x y z
N MET A 1 1.77 27.06 3.72
CA MET A 1 2.49 26.02 2.95
C MET A 1 3.57 25.34 3.77
N VAL A 2 4.69 25.98 4.14
CA VAL A 2 5.89 25.32 4.71
C VAL A 2 5.60 24.29 5.81
N LYS A 3 4.77 24.62 6.80
CA LYS A 3 4.41 23.69 7.88
C LYS A 3 3.74 22.40 7.37
N THR A 4 2.73 22.51 6.50
CA THR A 4 2.01 21.36 5.91
C THR A 4 2.95 20.41 5.14
N SER A 5 3.97 20.94 4.46
CA SER A 5 5.01 20.13 3.81
C SER A 5 5.97 19.45 4.81
N GLN A 6 6.24 20.06 5.96
CA GLN A 6 7.02 19.44 7.04
C GLN A 6 6.22 18.31 7.71
N ASP A 7 4.94 18.58 8.03
CA ASP A 7 4.02 17.59 8.61
C ASP A 7 3.89 16.35 7.68
N PHE A 8 3.77 16.56 6.38
CA PHE A 8 3.73 15.47 5.38
C PHE A 8 5.03 14.65 5.32
N ILE A 9 6.20 15.31 5.35
CA ILE A 9 7.51 14.63 5.38
C ILE A 9 7.67 13.80 6.67
N LEU A 10 7.20 14.29 7.81
CA LEU A 10 7.21 13.55 9.07
C LEU A 10 6.33 12.30 9.03
N ILE A 11 5.14 12.38 8.41
CA ILE A 11 4.26 11.23 8.21
C ILE A 11 4.90 10.20 7.26
N LEU A 12 5.46 10.64 6.12
CA LEU A 12 6.17 9.75 5.19
C LEU A 12 7.36 9.05 5.86
N ARG A 13 8.11 9.77 6.69
CA ARG A 13 9.22 9.22 7.47
C ARG A 13 8.72 8.19 8.49
N GLY A 14 7.67 8.50 9.25
CA GLY A 14 7.04 7.56 10.18
C GLY A 14 6.57 6.26 9.50
N LEU A 15 6.00 6.35 8.28
CA LEU A 15 5.57 5.19 7.49
C LEU A 15 6.75 4.37 6.90
N LEU A 16 7.92 4.97 6.72
CA LEU A 16 9.14 4.26 6.33
C LEU A 16 9.81 3.59 7.54
N ASP A 17 9.98 4.32 8.64
CA ASP A 17 10.66 3.86 9.86
C ASP A 17 9.82 2.82 10.63
N SER A 18 8.47 2.84 10.51
CA SER A 18 7.57 1.83 11.10
C SER A 18 7.41 0.55 10.27
N ARG A 19 8.03 0.45 9.08
CA ARG A 19 8.06 -0.81 8.33
C ARG A 19 8.90 -1.82 9.13
N PRO A 20 8.32 -2.91 9.67
CA PRO A 20 9.12 -3.90 10.38
C PRO A 20 10.16 -4.46 9.42
N SER A 21 11.43 -4.41 9.84
CA SER A 21 12.50 -5.14 9.20
C SER A 21 12.13 -6.62 9.20
N ARG A 22 11.70 -7.14 8.04
CA ARG A 22 11.54 -8.58 7.81
C ARG A 22 12.93 -9.20 7.85
N GLY A 23 13.36 -9.50 9.07
CA GLY A 23 14.70 -9.99 9.37
C GLY A 23 14.98 -11.30 8.64
N LEU A 24 16.26 -11.52 8.35
CA LEU A 24 16.75 -12.83 8.00
C LEU A 24 16.43 -13.77 9.18
N LEU A 25 15.60 -14.78 8.97
CA LEU A 25 15.48 -15.91 9.90
C LEU A 25 16.71 -16.81 9.73
N GLY A 26 17.84 -16.32 10.23
CA GLY A 26 19.07 -17.09 10.36
C GLY A 26 18.97 -18.10 11.50
N ALA A 27 19.26 -19.37 11.18
CA ALA A 27 19.57 -20.50 12.05
C ALA A 27 19.23 -20.39 13.56
N SER A 28 18.26 -21.19 13.99
CA SER A 28 18.19 -21.65 15.40
C SER A 28 19.19 -22.79 15.64
N PRO A 29 19.84 -22.79 16.80
CA PRO A 29 20.21 -24.02 17.50
C PRO A 29 19.43 -24.18 18.82
N THR A 30 19.14 -25.43 19.18
CA THR A 30 18.36 -25.86 20.36
C THR A 30 19.24 -26.09 21.59
N ALA A 31 18.78 -25.76 22.81
CA ALA A 31 19.03 -26.52 24.06
C ALA A 31 18.40 -25.90 25.34
N GLU A 32 17.52 -26.68 26.01
CA GLU A 32 17.37 -26.84 27.47
C GLU A 32 17.03 -25.66 28.44
N THR A 33 16.59 -26.03 29.65
CA THR A 33 15.98 -25.22 30.74
C THR A 33 16.42 -25.80 32.12
N PRO A 34 15.90 -25.44 33.32
CA PRO A 34 15.20 -24.23 33.85
C PRO A 34 15.69 -23.74 35.25
N SER A 35 15.00 -22.72 35.83
CA SER A 35 14.61 -22.60 37.28
C SER A 35 15.26 -21.55 38.22
N GLN A 36 14.38 -20.91 39.03
CA GLN A 36 14.55 -20.38 40.41
C GLN A 36 15.49 -19.17 40.67
N ILE A 37 15.36 -18.36 41.75
CA ILE A 37 14.23 -17.74 42.49
C ILE A 37 14.83 -16.72 43.52
N LEU A 38 14.00 -15.83 44.12
CA LEU A 38 14.27 -15.00 45.33
C LEU A 38 14.99 -13.63 45.20
N ALA A 39 14.67 -12.72 46.13
CA ALA A 39 15.16 -11.35 46.39
C ALA A 39 14.60 -10.89 47.77
N PRO A 40 14.80 -9.65 48.28
CA PRO A 40 15.86 -8.63 48.11
C PRO A 40 16.73 -8.63 49.41
N PRO A 41 17.13 -7.53 50.12
CA PRO A 41 17.42 -6.10 49.82
C PRO A 41 18.96 -5.83 50.00
N SER A 42 19.58 -4.70 50.39
CA SER A 42 19.24 -3.42 51.06
C SER A 42 20.30 -2.32 50.77
N GLY A 43 19.99 -1.04 51.06
CA GLY A 43 20.97 0.08 51.13
C GLY A 43 21.13 0.86 49.81
N LEU A 44 20.41 1.96 49.53
CA LEU A 44 20.32 3.27 50.20
C LEU A 44 21.50 4.22 49.87
N HIS A 45 21.33 5.05 48.84
CA HIS A 45 21.80 6.44 48.86
C HIS A 45 20.92 7.35 47.99
N GLN A 46 20.87 8.65 48.34
CA GLN A 46 19.97 9.65 47.76
C GLN A 46 20.66 10.49 46.68
N SER A 47 19.91 10.92 45.64
CA SER A 47 20.01 12.29 45.09
C SER A 47 18.83 12.66 44.16
N ASN A 48 18.24 13.82 44.44
CA ASN A 48 17.50 14.76 43.57
C ASN A 48 16.58 14.29 42.42
N GLN A 49 15.28 14.50 42.66
CA GLN A 49 14.38 15.38 41.89
C GLN A 49 14.39 15.33 40.35
N GLY A 50 13.27 14.88 39.78
CA GLY A 50 12.90 15.12 38.38
C GLY A 50 11.71 14.27 37.96
N ASN A 51 10.52 14.88 37.83
CA ASN A 51 9.29 14.14 37.48
C ASN A 51 9.31 13.69 36.00
N LEU A 52 9.98 12.58 35.72
CA LEU A 52 9.72 11.79 34.52
C LEU A 52 8.36 11.10 34.69
N SER A 53 7.30 11.82 34.34
CA SER A 53 5.99 11.22 34.14
C SER A 53 6.13 10.06 33.16
N PHE A 54 5.59 8.89 33.53
CA PHE A 54 5.54 7.76 32.63
C PHE A 54 4.86 8.20 31.35
N ILE A 55 5.60 8.19 30.22
CA ILE A 55 4.98 8.23 28.90
C ILE A 55 4.25 6.89 28.79
N SER A 56 2.97 6.94 29.16
CA SER A 56 2.06 5.81 28.99
C SER A 56 2.17 5.39 27.53
N SER A 57 2.53 4.12 27.30
CA SER A 57 2.44 3.51 25.99
C SER A 57 0.96 3.43 25.63
N SER A 58 0.45 4.53 25.08
CA SER A 58 -0.89 4.59 24.52
C SER A 58 -1.05 3.40 23.58
N PRO A 59 -2.19 2.68 23.60
CA PRO A 59 -2.51 1.83 22.47
C PRO A 59 -2.42 2.67 21.20
N ILE A 60 -2.06 2.04 20.07
CA ILE A 60 -2.09 2.69 18.77
C ILE A 60 -3.55 3.03 18.50
N GLY A 61 -3.92 4.29 18.78
CA GLY A 61 -5.29 4.76 18.67
C GLY A 61 -5.75 4.71 17.22
N GLY A 62 -7.06 4.54 17.02
CA GLY A 62 -7.65 4.64 15.68
C GLY A 62 -7.22 5.95 15.02
N PHE A 63 -6.77 5.88 13.77
CA PHE A 63 -6.09 6.98 13.09
C PHE A 63 -6.92 8.27 13.16
N GLU A 64 -6.32 9.35 13.70
CA GLU A 64 -6.95 10.66 13.66
C GLU A 64 -7.12 11.09 12.19
N PRO A 65 -8.33 11.50 11.75
CA PRO A 65 -8.57 11.82 10.35
C PRO A 65 -7.62 12.90 9.81
N LEU A 66 -7.13 12.71 8.59
CA LEU A 66 -6.17 13.62 7.96
C LEU A 66 -6.69 15.06 7.98
N SER A 67 -5.81 15.99 8.36
CA SER A 67 -6.10 17.43 8.28
C SER A 67 -6.56 17.81 6.88
N ALA A 68 -7.50 18.76 6.76
CA ALA A 68 -8.17 19.04 5.49
C ALA A 68 -7.23 19.29 4.28
N PRO A 69 -6.08 20.01 4.41
CA PRO A 69 -5.14 20.16 3.31
C PRO A 69 -4.46 18.84 2.90
N LEU A 70 -4.13 17.98 3.87
CA LEU A 70 -3.48 16.70 3.62
C LEU A 70 -4.47 15.69 3.01
N ALA A 71 -5.72 15.66 3.49
CA ALA A 71 -6.77 14.88 2.87
C ALA A 71 -6.98 15.25 1.39
N LEU A 72 -7.04 16.55 1.06
CA LEU A 72 -7.16 17.02 -0.33
C LEU A 72 -5.95 16.61 -1.21
N ILE A 73 -4.74 16.59 -0.64
CA ILE A 73 -3.54 16.09 -1.33
C ILE A 73 -3.66 14.58 -1.58
N SER A 74 -4.05 13.79 -0.56
CA SER A 74 -4.23 12.35 -0.66
C SER A 74 -5.33 11.95 -1.64
N THR A 75 -6.48 12.63 -1.63
CA THR A 75 -7.59 12.37 -2.57
C THR A 75 -7.21 12.74 -3.99
N SER A 76 -6.57 13.89 -4.20
CA SER A 76 -6.08 14.31 -5.52
C SER A 76 -5.03 13.35 -6.10
N ILE A 77 -4.06 12.90 -5.29
CA ILE A 77 -3.06 11.90 -5.70
C ILE A 77 -3.73 10.57 -6.05
N PHE A 78 -4.68 10.09 -5.24
CA PHE A 78 -5.40 8.85 -5.53
C PHE A 78 -6.24 8.96 -6.81
N THR A 79 -6.99 10.05 -6.99
CA THR A 79 -7.72 10.38 -8.23
C THR A 79 -6.79 10.34 -9.46
N GLN A 80 -5.60 10.92 -9.38
CA GLN A 80 -4.60 10.88 -10.45
C GLN A 80 -4.05 9.47 -10.70
N LEU A 81 -3.77 8.69 -9.65
CA LEU A 81 -3.32 7.30 -9.77
C LEU A 81 -4.38 6.40 -10.41
N VAL A 82 -5.65 6.52 -10.02
CA VAL A 82 -6.77 5.76 -10.61
C VAL A 82 -6.85 6.07 -12.11
N SER A 83 -6.73 7.33 -12.52
CA SER A 83 -6.75 7.70 -13.95
C SER A 83 -5.46 7.39 -14.72
N LEU A 84 -4.31 7.26 -14.04
CA LEU A 84 -3.12 6.67 -14.64
C LEU A 84 -3.31 5.16 -14.87
N PHE A 85 -3.94 4.45 -13.93
CA PHE A 85 -4.26 3.03 -14.08
C PHE A 85 -5.34 2.77 -15.14
N GLU A 86 -6.29 3.68 -15.37
CA GLU A 86 -7.20 3.66 -16.54
C GLU A 86 -6.39 3.65 -17.85
N LEU A 87 -5.43 4.56 -18.01
CA LEU A 87 -4.59 4.66 -19.22
C LEU A 87 -3.65 3.46 -19.41
N ILE A 88 -3.04 2.96 -18.33
CA ILE A 88 -2.18 1.76 -18.36
C ILE A 88 -3.00 0.53 -18.77
N LEU A 89 -4.22 0.38 -18.23
CA LEU A 89 -5.10 -0.74 -18.55
C LEU A 89 -5.49 -0.76 -20.03
N GLU A 90 -5.85 0.41 -20.58
CA GLU A 90 -6.20 0.56 -22.01
C GLU A 90 -5.02 0.21 -22.92
N TYR A 91 -3.83 0.73 -22.61
CA TYR A 91 -2.61 0.40 -23.34
C TYR A 91 -2.30 -1.10 -23.30
N MET A 92 -2.33 -1.71 -22.12
CA MET A 92 -2.05 -3.14 -21.96
C MET A 92 -3.11 -4.02 -22.65
N THR A 93 -4.38 -3.62 -22.64
CA THR A 93 -5.47 -4.31 -23.35
C THR A 93 -5.29 -4.22 -24.87
N THR A 94 -4.92 -3.04 -25.38
CA THR A 94 -4.59 -2.82 -26.79
C THR A 94 -3.40 -3.67 -27.23
N ARG A 95 -2.32 -3.71 -26.43
CA ARG A 95 -1.13 -4.55 -26.72
C ARG A 95 -1.43 -6.04 -26.67
N VAL A 96 -2.27 -6.50 -25.73
CA VAL A 96 -2.79 -7.87 -25.70
C VAL A 96 -3.56 -8.21 -26.98
N GLY A 97 -4.40 -7.29 -27.48
CA GLY A 97 -5.11 -7.46 -28.74
C GLY A 97 -4.23 -7.54 -30.00
N GLN A 98 -2.96 -7.15 -29.90
CA GLN A 98 -1.98 -7.13 -31.00
C GLN A 98 -0.95 -8.28 -30.94
N ILE A 99 -0.96 -9.10 -29.88
CA ILE A 99 0.12 -10.03 -29.55
C ILE A 99 0.43 -11.08 -30.64
N THR A 100 -0.56 -11.44 -31.46
CA THR A 100 -0.41 -12.39 -32.58
C THR A 100 0.32 -11.80 -33.79
N THR A 101 0.38 -10.46 -33.89
CA THR A 101 1.04 -9.73 -34.98
C THR A 101 2.31 -9.00 -34.53
N ASP A 102 2.42 -8.71 -33.24
CA ASP A 102 3.53 -7.97 -32.64
C ASP A 102 3.76 -8.51 -31.20
N PRO A 103 4.65 -9.50 -31.03
CA PRO A 103 4.81 -10.22 -29.77
C PRO A 103 5.44 -9.35 -28.68
N ILE A 104 4.97 -9.52 -27.44
CA ILE A 104 5.46 -8.74 -26.30
C ILE A 104 6.88 -9.19 -25.95
N VAL A 105 7.83 -8.25 -26.01
CA VAL A 105 9.23 -8.44 -25.58
C VAL A 105 9.35 -8.16 -24.08
N ALA A 106 10.17 -8.94 -23.37
CA ALA A 106 10.43 -8.73 -21.94
C ALA A 106 11.20 -7.43 -21.69
N VAL A 107 10.83 -6.71 -20.63
CA VAL A 107 11.63 -5.58 -20.11
C VAL A 107 12.96 -6.12 -19.60
N PRO A 108 14.11 -5.71 -20.16
CA PRO A 108 15.41 -6.24 -19.76
C PRO A 108 15.79 -5.77 -18.35
N ASN A 109 16.51 -6.62 -17.61
CA ASN A 109 16.97 -6.35 -16.25
C ASN A 109 15.85 -6.09 -15.22
N LEU A 110 14.64 -6.65 -15.44
CA LEU A 110 13.57 -6.62 -14.45
C LEU A 110 13.76 -7.75 -13.43
N TYR A 111 14.09 -7.40 -12.19
CA TYR A 111 14.30 -8.35 -11.10
C TYR A 111 13.20 -8.26 -10.04
N ILE A 112 12.68 -9.41 -9.59
CA ILE A 112 11.75 -9.50 -8.46
C ILE A 112 12.26 -10.56 -7.48
N GLY A 113 12.41 -10.20 -6.21
CA GLY A 113 12.93 -11.10 -5.17
C GLY A 113 14.38 -11.56 -5.37
N GLY A 114 15.14 -10.91 -6.28
CA GLY A 114 16.49 -11.32 -6.68
C GLY A 114 16.54 -12.26 -7.89
N LEU A 115 15.39 -12.69 -8.43
CA LEU A 115 15.30 -13.48 -9.66
C LEU A 115 15.09 -12.55 -10.86
N SER A 116 15.75 -12.84 -11.99
CA SER A 116 15.44 -12.20 -13.27
C SER A 116 14.07 -12.69 -13.76
N LEU A 117 13.31 -11.81 -14.41
CA LEU A 117 11.94 -12.08 -14.83
C LEU A 117 11.83 -12.12 -16.35
N ASP A 118 12.46 -13.12 -16.96
CA ASP A 118 12.76 -13.12 -18.41
C ASP A 118 11.55 -13.42 -19.32
N ASN A 119 10.46 -13.99 -18.78
CA ASN A 119 9.22 -14.24 -19.54
C ASN A 119 8.30 -12.99 -19.51
N PRO A 120 7.94 -12.40 -20.66
CA PRO A 120 7.15 -11.16 -20.75
C PRO A 120 5.72 -11.31 -20.23
N CYS A 121 5.10 -12.48 -20.37
CA CYS A 121 3.77 -12.73 -19.84
C CYS A 121 3.82 -12.82 -18.30
N THR A 122 4.87 -13.43 -17.72
CA THR A 122 5.09 -13.41 -16.27
C THR A 122 5.33 -11.98 -15.74
N GLN A 123 6.03 -11.12 -16.51
CA GLN A 123 6.13 -9.68 -16.19
C GLN A 123 4.74 -9.01 -16.16
N GLY A 124 3.95 -9.17 -17.22
CA GLY A 124 2.60 -8.60 -17.33
C GLY A 124 1.63 -9.09 -16.25
N MET A 125 1.72 -10.37 -15.88
CA MET A 125 0.98 -10.97 -14.77
C MET A 125 1.32 -10.30 -13.44
N LEU A 126 2.60 -10.30 -13.05
CA LEU A 126 3.01 -9.76 -11.74
C LEU A 126 2.80 -8.24 -11.64
N PHE A 127 3.01 -7.49 -12.72
CA PHE A 127 2.68 -6.07 -12.80
C PHE A 127 1.18 -5.81 -12.53
N SER A 128 0.31 -6.59 -13.18
CA SER A 128 -1.15 -6.48 -13.01
C SER A 128 -1.59 -6.85 -11.59
N GLU A 129 -1.02 -7.89 -10.99
CA GLU A 129 -1.30 -8.29 -9.60
C GLU A 129 -0.80 -7.24 -8.59
N VAL A 130 0.36 -6.62 -8.82
CA VAL A 130 0.87 -5.51 -8.00
C VAL A 130 -0.06 -4.30 -8.05
N ILE A 131 -0.62 -3.94 -9.21
CA ILE A 131 -1.61 -2.84 -9.30
C ILE A 131 -2.89 -3.18 -8.54
N VAL A 132 -3.40 -4.41 -8.67
CA VAL A 132 -4.59 -4.86 -7.93
C VAL A 132 -4.39 -4.74 -6.42
N ASP A 133 -3.24 -5.16 -5.92
CA ASP A 133 -2.92 -5.11 -4.49
C ASP A 133 -2.56 -3.71 -3.98
N LEU A 134 -1.95 -2.86 -4.82
CA LEU A 134 -1.71 -1.45 -4.51
C LEU A 134 -3.02 -0.67 -4.37
N LEU A 135 -3.96 -0.88 -5.31
CA LEU A 135 -5.31 -0.29 -5.22
C LEU A 135 -6.01 -0.71 -3.93
N LYS A 136 -6.06 -2.02 -3.59
CA LYS A 136 -6.65 -2.51 -2.33
C LYS A 136 -6.05 -1.83 -1.10
N LYS A 137 -4.72 -1.65 -1.07
CA LYS A 137 -4.00 -1.07 0.06
C LYS A 137 -4.31 0.42 0.23
N ILE A 138 -4.43 1.17 -0.88
CA ILE A 138 -4.82 2.59 -0.85
C ILE A 138 -6.31 2.74 -0.51
N GLU A 139 -7.20 1.93 -1.09
CA GLU A 139 -8.63 1.95 -0.76
C GLU A 139 -8.88 1.65 0.72
N ARG A 140 -8.11 0.73 1.31
CA ARG A 140 -8.18 0.44 2.76
C ARG A 140 -7.59 1.56 3.60
N SER A 141 -6.38 2.05 3.29
CA SER A 141 -5.75 3.10 4.10
C SER A 141 -6.53 4.42 4.05
N LEU A 142 -7.20 4.73 2.94
CA LEU A 142 -8.13 5.87 2.85
C LEU A 142 -9.49 5.63 3.54
N GLY A 143 -9.81 4.41 3.98
CA GLY A 143 -11.09 4.08 4.62
C GLY A 143 -12.28 4.03 3.67
N ILE A 144 -12.06 3.78 2.38
CA ILE A 144 -13.12 3.73 1.36
C ILE A 144 -13.57 2.31 1.00
N ILE A 145 -12.98 1.29 1.62
CA ILE A 145 -13.48 -0.10 1.59
C ILE A 145 -13.58 -0.61 3.02
N GLU A 146 -14.72 -1.21 3.34
CA GLU A 146 -14.97 -1.88 4.61
C GLU A 146 -14.02 -3.09 4.77
N VAL A 147 -13.34 -3.16 5.91
CA VAL A 147 -12.60 -4.35 6.32
C VAL A 147 -13.57 -5.24 7.10
N SER A 148 -13.70 -6.50 6.70
CA SER A 148 -14.60 -7.48 7.34
C SER A 148 -14.17 -7.89 8.77
N ASP A 149 -13.14 -7.25 9.31
CA ASP A 149 -12.59 -7.44 10.65
C ASP A 149 -12.43 -6.05 11.27
N GLY A 150 -13.12 -5.81 12.39
CA GLY A 150 -13.64 -4.49 12.78
C GLY A 150 -12.64 -3.54 13.45
N GLY A 151 -11.44 -3.38 12.90
CA GLY A 151 -10.33 -2.64 13.55
C GLY A 151 -9.82 -1.37 12.86
N GLU A 152 -9.80 -1.29 11.52
CA GLU A 152 -9.11 -0.19 10.83
C GLU A 152 -10.03 1.00 10.51
N VAL A 153 -9.97 2.03 11.37
CA VAL A 153 -10.42 3.39 11.02
C VAL A 153 -9.45 3.95 9.99
N GLY A 154 -9.93 4.18 8.76
CA GLY A 154 -9.12 4.73 7.68
C GLY A 154 -8.80 6.22 7.83
N LEU A 155 -7.82 6.68 7.06
CA LEU A 155 -7.25 8.03 7.13
C LEU A 155 -8.22 9.17 6.76
N LEU A 156 -9.28 8.90 5.99
CA LEU A 156 -10.30 9.89 5.67
C LEU A 156 -11.49 9.78 6.63
N SER A 157 -11.93 10.91 7.17
CA SER A 157 -13.26 10.99 7.78
C SER A 157 -14.35 10.70 6.74
N ALA A 158 -15.52 10.23 7.18
CA ALA A 158 -16.64 9.90 6.28
C ALA A 158 -17.00 11.03 5.29
N ARG A 159 -16.88 12.30 5.70
CA ARG A 159 -17.10 13.46 4.81
C ARG A 159 -16.01 13.61 3.75
N GLN A 160 -14.74 13.36 4.08
CA GLN A 160 -13.63 13.38 3.12
C GLN A 160 -13.73 12.20 2.14
N ALA A 161 -14.10 11.02 2.62
CA ALA A 161 -14.41 9.87 1.78
C ALA A 161 -15.59 10.13 0.82
N GLN A 162 -16.66 10.81 1.28
CA GLN A 162 -17.77 11.22 0.43
C GLN A 162 -17.34 12.22 -0.66
N VAL A 163 -16.51 13.21 -0.31
CA VAL A 163 -15.94 14.15 -1.31
C VAL A 163 -15.13 13.38 -2.34
N LEU A 164 -14.22 12.49 -1.92
CA LEU A 164 -13.44 11.64 -2.83
C LEU A 164 -14.34 10.82 -3.77
N TRP A 165 -15.41 10.19 -3.27
CA TRP A 165 -16.33 9.46 -4.14
C TRP A 165 -17.00 10.37 -5.18
N SER A 166 -17.39 11.58 -4.80
CA SER A 166 -17.97 12.57 -5.72
C SER A 166 -16.96 13.11 -6.75
N GLU A 167 -15.69 13.29 -6.37
CA GLU A 167 -14.60 13.58 -7.31
C GLU A 167 -14.42 12.41 -8.28
N LEU A 168 -14.35 11.18 -7.77
CA LEU A 168 -14.14 9.97 -8.57
C LEU A 168 -15.26 9.71 -9.59
N ASP A 169 -16.49 10.14 -9.32
CA ASP A 169 -17.63 10.16 -10.27
C ASP A 169 -17.58 11.36 -11.23
N GLY A 170 -17.26 12.56 -10.72
CA GLY A 170 -17.25 13.81 -11.48
C GLY A 170 -16.02 14.02 -12.39
N ARG A 171 -15.05 13.10 -12.36
CA ARG A 171 -13.89 13.08 -13.26
C ARG A 171 -14.33 13.07 -14.73
N ARG A 172 -13.46 13.60 -15.58
CA ARG A 172 -13.53 13.42 -17.04
C ARG A 172 -12.61 12.26 -17.43
N ALA A 173 -13.03 11.44 -18.39
CA ALA A 173 -12.17 10.40 -18.93
C ALA A 173 -10.94 11.03 -19.60
N ILE A 174 -9.75 10.49 -19.32
CA ILE A 174 -8.50 10.91 -19.98
C ILE A 174 -8.47 10.40 -21.43
N ILE A 175 -9.02 9.20 -21.67
CA ILE A 175 -9.12 8.59 -23.00
C ILE A 175 -10.44 9.07 -23.64
N PRO A 176 -10.43 9.68 -24.83
CA PRO A 176 -11.65 10.06 -25.54
C PRO A 176 -12.59 8.86 -25.77
N GLY A 177 -13.90 9.09 -25.65
CA GLY A 177 -14.95 8.08 -25.88
C GLY A 177 -15.09 7.00 -24.79
N HIS A 178 -14.20 6.95 -23.79
CA HIS A 178 -14.23 5.94 -22.74
C HIS A 178 -14.98 6.43 -21.49
N ALA A 179 -15.51 5.47 -20.72
CA ALA A 179 -16.11 5.74 -19.42
C ALA A 179 -15.04 5.80 -18.31
N VAL A 180 -15.20 6.73 -17.37
CA VAL A 180 -14.39 6.79 -16.14
C VAL A 180 -14.64 5.55 -15.29
N MET A 181 -13.58 4.98 -14.71
CA MET A 181 -13.68 3.72 -13.97
C MET A 181 -13.61 3.95 -12.46
N ARG A 182 -14.45 3.23 -11.70
CA ARG A 182 -14.28 3.11 -10.24
C ARG A 182 -13.03 2.27 -9.95
N PRO A 183 -12.28 2.54 -8.85
CA PRO A 183 -11.12 1.74 -8.43
C PRO A 183 -11.40 0.23 -8.36
N ALA A 184 -12.58 -0.15 -7.86
CA ALA A 184 -13.03 -1.54 -7.83
C ALA A 184 -13.15 -2.19 -9.22
N HIS A 185 -13.58 -1.43 -10.24
CA HIS A 185 -13.68 -1.94 -11.61
C HIS A 185 -12.29 -2.12 -12.23
N LEU A 186 -11.37 -1.17 -12.02
CA LEU A 186 -9.96 -1.32 -12.42
C LEU A 186 -9.35 -2.58 -11.80
N ARG A 187 -9.53 -2.82 -10.50
CA ARG A 187 -9.05 -4.07 -9.86
C ARG A 187 -9.62 -5.32 -10.52
N THR A 188 -10.89 -5.32 -10.90
CA THR A 188 -11.49 -6.45 -11.63
C THR A 188 -10.87 -6.64 -13.01
N LEU A 189 -10.59 -5.57 -13.76
CA LEU A 189 -10.02 -5.65 -15.10
C LEU A 189 -8.52 -6.01 -15.08
N PHE A 190 -7.70 -5.42 -14.19
CA PHE A 190 -6.32 -5.86 -13.98
C PHE A 190 -6.25 -7.31 -13.46
N GLY A 191 -7.22 -7.76 -12.65
CA GLY A 191 -7.33 -9.17 -12.25
C GLY A 191 -7.60 -10.11 -13.43
N LYS A 192 -8.46 -9.71 -14.38
CA LYS A 192 -8.66 -10.46 -15.64
C LYS A 192 -7.40 -10.46 -16.51
N LEU A 193 -6.73 -9.31 -16.63
CA LEU A 193 -5.49 -9.15 -17.40
C LEU A 193 -4.36 -10.03 -16.84
N ALA A 194 -4.21 -10.09 -15.51
CA ALA A 194 -3.30 -11.02 -14.84
C ALA A 194 -3.63 -12.49 -15.15
N GLY A 195 -4.92 -12.86 -15.13
CA GLY A 195 -5.40 -14.19 -15.50
C GLY A 195 -5.09 -14.56 -16.96
N PHE A 196 -5.25 -13.62 -17.88
CA PHE A 196 -4.90 -13.80 -19.30
C PHE A 196 -3.38 -13.98 -19.50
N PHE A 197 -2.57 -13.12 -18.88
CA PHE A 197 -1.11 -13.28 -18.92
C PHE A 197 -0.64 -14.59 -18.28
N ARG A 198 -1.29 -15.06 -17.21
CA ARG A 198 -1.03 -16.37 -16.61
C ARG A 198 -1.35 -17.52 -17.55
N GLN A 199 -2.39 -17.42 -18.38
CA GLN A 199 -2.69 -18.43 -19.40
C GLN A 199 -1.65 -18.44 -20.52
N LEU A 200 -1.22 -17.27 -21.00
CA LEU A 200 -0.15 -17.18 -21.99
C LEU A 200 1.20 -17.71 -21.47
N ALA A 201 1.57 -17.38 -20.23
CA ALA A 201 2.82 -17.81 -19.59
C ALA A 201 2.96 -19.33 -19.40
N LEU A 202 1.89 -20.11 -19.61
CA LEU A 202 1.87 -21.58 -19.59
C LEU A 202 2.01 -22.20 -21.00
N VAL A 203 2.02 -21.38 -22.05
CA VAL A 203 2.05 -21.80 -23.47
C VAL A 203 3.19 -21.12 -24.25
N SER A 204 3.79 -20.06 -23.68
CA SER A 204 4.96 -19.30 -24.18
C SER A 204 6.30 -19.88 -23.76
#